data_AF-A0A142JKG8-F1
#
_entry.id   AF-A0A142JKG8-F1
#
_cell.length_a   1.000
_cell.length_b   1.000
_cell.length_c   1.000
_cell.angle_alpha   90.00
_cell.angle_beta   90.00
_cell.angle_gamma   90.00
#
_symmetry.space_group_name_H-M   'P 1'
#
loop_
_entity.id
_entity.type
_entity.pdbx_description
1 polymer ?
#
loop_
_entity_poly.entity_id
_entity_poly.type
_entity_poly.pdbx_seq_one_letter_code
_entity_poly.pdbx_strand_id
1 'polypeptide(L)'
;MRVRLGKLLGAAAIAGMGSVASASDDAELAQCFAATEIEYQVPSCILRGIHQVESSGSKSTTMVSRPNRNGSRDYGIMQLNDFWIRVFQRNFGITAQQIVQDRCLAIRGAGYVLRYEINRARDFWTGVARYHNPDPVIGYGYVLRVADAARRFGCQIK
;
A
#
# COMPACT_ATOMS: atom_id res chain seq x y z
N MET A 1 -60.10 38.11 -7.29
CA MET A 1 -58.70 38.50 -7.05
C MET A 1 -58.03 37.40 -6.22
N ARG A 2 -56.85 36.91 -6.64
CA ARG A 2 -56.26 35.61 -6.26
C ARG A 2 -55.69 35.59 -4.83
N VAL A 3 -55.91 34.46 -4.16
CA VAL A 3 -55.34 34.01 -2.86
C VAL A 3 -53.81 33.97 -2.89
N ARG A 4 -53.15 34.34 -1.80
CA ARG A 4 -51.76 33.91 -1.51
C ARG A 4 -51.61 33.47 -0.05
N LEU A 5 -51.64 32.15 0.13
CA LEU A 5 -51.27 31.45 1.35
C LEU A 5 -49.73 31.40 1.41
N GLY A 6 -49.13 31.99 2.45
CA GLY A 6 -47.68 31.98 2.66
C GLY A 6 -47.19 30.57 2.99
N LYS A 7 -46.28 30.04 2.17
CA LYS A 7 -45.56 28.79 2.45
C LYS A 7 -44.39 29.10 3.37
N LEU A 8 -44.44 28.61 4.61
CA LEU A 8 -43.29 28.50 5.50
C LEU A 8 -42.34 27.42 4.95
N LEU A 9 -41.15 27.83 4.55
CA LEU A 9 -40.04 26.93 4.20
C LEU A 9 -39.34 26.49 5.49
N GLY A 10 -39.56 25.24 5.91
CA GLY A 10 -38.75 24.60 6.95
C GLY A 10 -37.40 24.20 6.37
N ALA A 11 -36.31 24.68 6.98
CA ALA A 11 -34.95 24.26 6.65
C ALA A 11 -34.73 22.83 7.17
N ALA A 12 -34.53 21.86 6.27
CA ALA A 12 -34.07 20.54 6.65
C ALA A 12 -32.55 20.61 6.91
N ALA A 13 -32.15 20.37 8.17
CA ALA A 13 -30.74 20.19 8.52
C ALA A 13 -30.25 18.85 7.92
N ILE A 14 -29.32 18.92 6.97
CA ILE A 14 -28.67 17.74 6.41
C ILE A 14 -27.54 17.37 7.38
N ALA A 15 -27.76 16.39 8.25
CA ALA A 15 -26.70 15.80 9.05
C ALA A 15 -25.78 14.99 8.12
N GLY A 16 -24.56 15.48 7.90
CA GLY A 16 -23.56 14.77 7.11
C GLY A 16 -23.12 13.48 7.81
N MET A 17 -23.50 12.32 7.26
CA MET A 17 -22.98 11.02 7.66
C MET A 17 -21.55 10.89 7.14
N GLY A 18 -20.57 11.30 7.96
CA GLY A 18 -19.16 10.98 7.71
C GLY A 18 -18.94 9.46 7.74
N SER A 19 -18.23 8.94 6.75
CA SER A 19 -18.10 7.51 6.43
C SER A 19 -17.33 6.71 7.48
N VAL A 20 -18.05 5.90 8.27
CA VAL A 20 -17.47 4.92 9.22
C VAL A 20 -16.50 3.91 8.59
N ALA A 21 -16.66 3.59 7.31
CA ALA A 21 -15.84 2.60 6.60
C ALA A 21 -14.37 3.05 6.40
N SER A 22 -14.09 4.35 6.26
CA SER A 22 -12.71 4.81 6.04
C SER A 22 -11.85 4.63 7.29
N ALA A 23 -12.43 4.90 8.46
CA ALA A 23 -11.73 4.78 9.74
C ALA A 23 -11.45 3.32 10.12
N SER A 24 -12.38 2.39 9.81
CA SER A 24 -12.15 0.96 9.99
C SER A 24 -11.05 0.43 9.08
N ASP A 25 -11.01 0.87 7.82
CA ASP A 25 -9.96 0.48 6.88
C ASP A 25 -8.57 0.97 7.31
N ASP A 26 -8.47 2.19 7.87
CA ASP A 26 -7.20 2.71 8.39
C ASP A 26 -6.68 1.88 9.57
N ALA A 27 -7.58 1.50 10.48
CA ALA A 27 -7.24 0.66 11.63
C ALA A 27 -6.79 -0.74 11.20
N GLU A 28 -7.47 -1.35 10.22
CA GLU A 28 -7.10 -2.65 9.65
C GLU A 28 -5.69 -2.59 9.03
N LEU A 29 -5.44 -1.63 8.13
CA LEU A 29 -4.13 -1.49 7.49
C LEU A 29 -3.03 -1.26 8.53
N ALA A 30 -3.28 -0.41 9.53
CA ALA A 30 -2.32 -0.18 10.62
C ALA A 30 -1.96 -1.47 11.37
N GLN A 31 -2.96 -2.31 11.68
CA GLN A 31 -2.72 -3.62 12.29
C GLN A 31 -1.92 -4.55 11.37
N CYS A 32 -2.23 -4.56 10.08
CA CYS A 32 -1.53 -5.40 9.12
C CYS A 32 -0.08 -4.97 8.89
N PHE A 33 0.21 -3.66 8.88
CA PHE A 33 1.58 -3.16 8.89
C PHE A 33 2.33 -3.54 10.17
N ALA A 34 1.71 -3.38 11.34
CA ALA A 34 2.32 -3.75 12.62
C ALA A 34 2.61 -5.26 12.71
N ALA A 35 1.66 -6.10 12.30
CA ALA A 35 1.84 -7.55 12.26
C ALA A 35 2.97 -7.95 11.29
N THR A 36 3.03 -7.32 10.12
CA THR A 36 4.07 -7.57 9.11
C THR A 36 5.45 -7.12 9.60
N GLU A 37 5.53 -6.01 10.34
CA GLU A 37 6.78 -5.58 10.99
C GLU A 37 7.28 -6.64 11.96
N ILE A 38 6.40 -7.19 12.81
CA ILE A 38 6.78 -8.24 13.76
C ILE A 38 7.22 -9.51 13.03
N GLU A 39 6.46 -9.94 12.02
CA GLU A 39 6.73 -11.18 11.30
C GLU A 39 8.03 -11.15 10.50
N TYR A 40 8.27 -10.06 9.76
CA TYR A 40 9.42 -9.94 8.86
C TYR A 40 10.54 -9.07 9.40
N GLN A 41 10.38 -8.50 10.60
CA GLN A 41 11.37 -7.63 11.23
C GLN A 41 11.76 -6.42 10.36
N VAL A 42 10.86 -5.95 9.50
CA VAL A 42 11.06 -4.77 8.65
C VAL A 42 10.25 -3.61 9.22
N PRO A 43 10.79 -2.38 9.35
CA PRO A 43 10.06 -1.30 10.01
C PRO A 43 8.74 -0.97 9.30
N SER A 44 7.62 -0.94 10.02
CA SER A 44 6.30 -0.61 9.48
C SER A 44 6.29 0.77 8.83
N CYS A 45 7.02 1.74 9.38
CA CYS A 45 7.14 3.06 8.78
C CYS A 45 7.79 3.03 7.38
N ILE A 46 8.71 2.09 7.12
CA ILE A 46 9.27 1.87 5.77
C ILE A 46 8.24 1.20 4.86
N LEU A 47 7.54 0.17 5.34
CA LEU A 47 6.47 -0.48 4.56
C LEU A 47 5.35 0.50 4.18
N ARG A 48 4.97 1.40 5.09
CA ARG A 48 4.01 2.49 4.82
C ARG A 48 4.58 3.52 3.85
N GLY A 49 5.88 3.80 3.90
CA GLY A 49 6.58 4.60 2.90
C GLY A 49 6.52 3.97 1.51
N ILE A 50 6.75 2.66 1.39
CA ILE A 50 6.58 1.89 0.16
C ILE A 50 5.13 1.97 -0.33
N HIS A 51 4.15 1.69 0.54
CA HIS A 51 2.72 1.78 0.21
C HIS A 51 2.34 3.16 -0.36
N GLN A 52 2.85 4.23 0.24
CA GLN A 52 2.65 5.60 -0.24
C GLN A 52 3.28 5.83 -1.63
N VAL A 53 4.47 5.28 -1.87
CA VAL A 53 5.19 5.47 -3.14
C VAL A 53 4.59 4.63 -4.27
N GLU A 54 4.16 3.42 -3.97
CA GLU A 54 3.61 2.47 -4.95
C GLU A 54 2.18 2.81 -5.36
N SER A 55 1.36 3.30 -4.43
CA SER A 55 -0.08 3.43 -4.66
C SER A 55 -0.69 4.72 -4.15
N SER A 56 0.12 5.67 -3.70
CA SER A 56 -0.37 6.89 -3.03
C SER A 56 -1.22 6.61 -1.79
N GLY A 57 -0.96 5.50 -1.10
CA GLY A 57 -1.75 5.09 0.08
C GLY A 57 -3.11 4.48 -0.27
N SER A 58 -3.26 3.96 -1.50
CA SER A 58 -4.52 3.38 -1.97
C SER A 58 -5.00 2.27 -1.05
N LYS A 59 -6.32 2.22 -0.85
CA LYS A 59 -7.03 1.15 -0.14
C LYS A 59 -7.85 0.27 -1.09
N SER A 60 -7.60 0.36 -2.39
CA SER A 60 -8.33 -0.37 -3.43
C SER A 60 -8.07 -1.87 -3.34
N THR A 61 -9.13 -2.66 -3.53
CA THR A 61 -9.10 -4.13 -3.60
C THR A 61 -9.16 -4.65 -5.04
N THR A 62 -8.88 -3.79 -6.01
CA THR A 62 -8.94 -4.10 -7.46
C THR A 62 -7.73 -3.57 -8.24
N MET A 63 -6.71 -3.06 -7.53
CA MET A 63 -5.60 -2.35 -8.15
C MET A 63 -4.62 -3.29 -8.85
N VAL A 64 -4.45 -3.09 -10.15
CA VAL A 64 -3.44 -3.75 -10.99
C VAL A 64 -2.84 -2.69 -11.92
N SER A 65 -1.51 -2.65 -12.05
CA SER A 65 -0.84 -1.70 -12.93
C SER A 65 -1.16 -1.95 -14.40
N ARG A 66 -0.92 -0.92 -15.23
CA ARG A 66 -0.78 -1.13 -16.67
C ARG A 66 0.46 -1.99 -16.93
N PRO A 67 0.51 -2.77 -18.03
CA PRO A 67 1.71 -3.53 -18.35
C PRO A 67 2.97 -2.66 -18.36
N ASN A 68 3.99 -3.14 -17.67
CA ASN A 68 5.35 -2.62 -17.73
C ASN A 68 5.93 -2.83 -19.14
N ARG A 69 7.06 -2.17 -19.44
CA ARG A 69 7.70 -2.26 -20.77
C ARG A 69 8.02 -3.70 -21.21
N ASN A 70 8.27 -4.59 -20.25
CA ASN A 70 8.53 -6.01 -20.49
C ASN A 70 7.27 -6.90 -20.47
N GLY A 71 6.07 -6.30 -20.41
CA GLY A 71 4.78 -7.00 -20.36
C GLY A 71 4.34 -7.46 -18.98
N SER A 72 5.19 -7.38 -17.95
CA SER A 72 4.81 -7.72 -16.57
C SER A 72 3.81 -6.71 -15.98
N ARG A 73 3.11 -7.08 -14.91
CA ARG A 73 2.22 -6.22 -14.13
C ARG A 73 2.55 -6.27 -12.65
N ASP A 74 2.00 -5.31 -11.92
CA ASP A 74 2.14 -5.14 -10.47
C ASP A 74 0.76 -5.14 -9.81
N TYR A 75 0.66 -5.82 -8.67
CA TYR A 75 -0.62 -6.25 -8.10
C TYR A 75 -0.83 -5.70 -6.69
N GLY A 76 -2.06 -5.28 -6.41
CA GLY A 76 -2.51 -4.82 -5.10
C GLY A 76 -1.90 -3.48 -4.68
N ILE A 77 -2.24 -3.06 -3.47
CA ILE A 77 -1.84 -1.75 -2.90
C ILE A 77 -0.32 -1.60 -2.71
N MET A 78 0.40 -2.72 -2.67
CA MET A 78 1.86 -2.76 -2.54
C MET A 78 2.60 -2.95 -3.87
N GLN A 79 1.85 -3.02 -4.99
CA GLN A 79 2.39 -3.18 -6.35
C GLN A 79 3.43 -4.31 -6.45
N LEU A 80 3.06 -5.50 -5.99
CA LEU A 80 3.92 -6.69 -6.08
C LEU A 80 4.00 -7.16 -7.53
N ASN A 81 5.20 -7.18 -8.11
CA ASN A 81 5.40 -7.58 -9.49
C ASN A 81 5.04 -9.05 -9.76
N ASP A 82 4.62 -9.36 -10.98
CA ASP A 82 4.38 -10.70 -11.54
C ASP A 82 5.42 -11.76 -11.13
N PHE A 83 6.70 -11.40 -11.05
CA PHE A 83 7.73 -12.31 -10.58
C PHE A 83 7.43 -12.84 -9.18
N TRP A 84 7.09 -11.95 -8.25
CA TRP A 84 6.75 -12.30 -6.87
C TRP A 84 5.43 -13.04 -6.79
N ILE A 85 4.45 -12.68 -7.60
CA ILE A 85 3.20 -13.43 -7.71
C ILE A 85 3.47 -14.90 -8.08
N ARG A 86 4.35 -15.16 -9.05
CA ARG A 86 4.72 -16.55 -9.40
C ARG A 86 5.43 -17.27 -8.26
N VAL A 87 6.31 -16.58 -7.52
CA VAL A 87 6.97 -17.13 -6.33
C VAL A 87 5.93 -17.50 -5.25
N PHE A 88 4.98 -16.60 -4.99
CA PHE A 88 3.93 -16.83 -3.99
C PHE A 88 2.98 -17.94 -4.38
N GLN A 89 2.56 -18.00 -5.64
CA GLN A 89 1.73 -19.09 -6.13
C GLN A 89 2.43 -20.44 -5.97
N ARG A 90 3.70 -20.51 -6.36
CA ARG A 90 4.48 -21.76 -6.32
C ARG A 90 4.72 -22.24 -4.89
N ASN A 91 5.06 -21.33 -3.98
CA ASN A 91 5.55 -21.70 -2.66
C ASN A 91 4.43 -21.72 -1.59
N PHE A 92 3.37 -20.95 -1.79
CA PHE A 92 2.32 -20.74 -0.78
C PHE A 92 0.90 -20.92 -1.34
N GLY A 93 0.73 -21.15 -2.65
CA GLY A 93 -0.59 -21.22 -3.29
C GLY A 93 -1.33 -19.88 -3.34
N ILE A 94 -0.63 -18.75 -3.13
CA ILE A 94 -1.23 -17.42 -3.13
C ILE A 94 -1.28 -16.87 -4.55
N THR A 95 -2.50 -16.54 -5.00
CA THR A 95 -2.79 -16.03 -6.34
C THR A 95 -2.65 -14.50 -6.43
N ALA A 96 -2.48 -13.99 -7.65
CA ALA A 96 -2.59 -12.55 -7.94
C ALA A 96 -3.90 -11.95 -7.44
N GLN A 97 -5.02 -12.67 -7.64
CA GLN A 97 -6.34 -12.20 -7.25
C GLN A 97 -6.43 -12.02 -5.72
N GLN A 98 -5.89 -12.96 -4.94
CA GLN A 98 -5.85 -12.81 -3.48
C GLN A 98 -5.00 -11.62 -3.06
N ILE A 99 -3.83 -11.40 -3.69
CA ILE A 99 -3.00 -10.20 -3.41
C ILE A 99 -3.75 -8.90 -3.74
N VAL A 100 -4.57 -8.88 -4.77
CA VAL A 100 -5.35 -7.70 -5.16
C VAL A 100 -6.52 -7.48 -4.20
N GLN A 101 -7.21 -8.53 -3.77
CA GLN A 101 -8.45 -8.46 -3.00
C GLN A 101 -8.22 -8.36 -1.49
N ASP A 102 -7.11 -8.89 -0.97
CA ASP A 102 -6.75 -8.87 0.44
C ASP A 102 -5.55 -7.93 0.68
N ARG A 103 -5.85 -6.77 1.27
CA ARG A 103 -4.87 -5.71 1.54
C ARG A 103 -3.81 -6.14 2.55
N CYS A 104 -4.20 -6.92 3.55
CA CYS A 104 -3.30 -7.41 4.58
C CYS A 104 -2.36 -8.47 4.01
N LEU A 105 -2.86 -9.33 3.12
CA LEU A 105 -2.02 -10.26 2.37
C LEU A 105 -1.04 -9.53 1.43
N ALA A 106 -1.47 -8.44 0.78
CA ALA A 106 -0.56 -7.60 -0.02
C ALA A 106 0.55 -6.99 0.83
N ILE A 107 0.22 -6.43 2.01
CA ILE A 107 1.20 -5.87 2.95
C ILE A 107 2.15 -6.94 3.47
N ARG A 108 1.62 -8.10 3.85
CA ARG A 108 2.40 -9.25 4.33
C ARG A 108 3.36 -9.76 3.23
N GLY A 109 2.87 -9.85 1.99
CA GLY A 109 3.68 -10.18 0.82
C GLY A 109 4.79 -9.17 0.57
N ALA A 110 4.52 -7.87 0.72
CA ALA A 110 5.55 -6.84 0.63
C ALA A 110 6.60 -6.96 1.74
N GLY A 111 6.19 -7.31 2.97
CA GLY A 111 7.10 -7.65 4.06
C GLY A 111 8.04 -8.80 3.72
N TYR A 112 7.49 -9.87 3.13
CA TYR A 112 8.28 -11.00 2.64
C TYR A 112 9.31 -10.56 1.60
N VAL A 113 8.89 -9.84 0.55
CA VAL A 113 9.77 -9.36 -0.52
C VAL A 113 10.87 -8.47 0.04
N LEU A 114 10.51 -7.49 0.86
CA LEU A 114 11.46 -6.54 1.40
C LEU A 114 12.50 -7.25 2.29
N ARG A 115 12.06 -8.16 3.17
CA ARG A 115 12.97 -8.98 3.97
C ARG A 115 13.87 -9.85 3.09
N TYR A 116 13.33 -10.48 2.05
CA TYR A 116 14.11 -11.27 1.11
C TYR A 116 15.23 -10.45 0.47
N GLU A 117 14.92 -9.26 -0.03
CA GLU A 117 15.90 -8.39 -0.68
C GLU A 117 16.92 -7.81 0.31
N ILE A 118 16.50 -7.41 1.51
CA ILE A 118 17.41 -6.96 2.58
C ILE A 118 18.41 -8.07 2.93
N ASN A 119 17.96 -9.31 3.09
CA ASN A 119 18.84 -10.44 3.43
C ASN A 119 19.89 -10.72 2.34
N ARG A 120 19.64 -10.32 1.09
CA ARG A 120 20.55 -10.49 -0.06
C ARG A 120 21.33 -9.22 -0.40
N ALA A 121 21.03 -8.12 0.27
CA ALA A 121 21.67 -6.84 0.08
C ALA A 121 22.87 -6.70 1.02
N ARG A 122 23.78 -5.80 0.67
CA ARG A 122 24.92 -5.45 1.54
C ARG A 122 24.52 -4.54 2.68
N ASP A 123 23.41 -3.82 2.52
CA ASP A 123 22.85 -2.87 3.47
C ASP A 123 21.33 -2.76 3.29
N PHE A 124 20.68 -2.16 4.29
CA PHE A 124 19.23 -2.01 4.32
C PHE A 124 18.67 -1.26 3.11
N TRP A 125 19.29 -0.14 2.73
CA TRP A 125 18.78 0.72 1.66
C TRP A 125 18.97 0.12 0.28
N THR A 126 20.02 -0.66 0.07
CA THR A 126 20.14 -1.51 -1.13
C THR A 126 19.00 -2.53 -1.20
N GLY A 127 18.56 -3.09 -0.07
CA GLY A 127 17.37 -3.96 -0.01
C GLY A 127 16.09 -3.22 -0.39
N VAL A 128 15.90 -2.00 0.13
CA VAL A 128 14.75 -1.14 -0.23
C VAL A 128 14.78 -0.78 -1.72
N ALA A 129 15.95 -0.45 -2.28
CA ALA A 129 16.09 -0.18 -3.72
C ALA A 129 15.66 -1.39 -4.57
N ARG A 130 16.06 -2.59 -4.13
CA ARG A 130 15.77 -3.86 -4.82
C ARG A 130 14.31 -4.29 -4.78
N TYR A 131 13.54 -3.80 -3.81
CA TYR A 131 12.08 -3.96 -3.82
C TYR A 131 11.48 -3.43 -5.14
N HIS A 132 11.96 -2.29 -5.61
CA HIS A 132 11.48 -1.64 -6.83
C HIS A 132 12.15 -2.16 -8.09
N ASN A 133 13.47 -2.36 -8.06
CA ASN A 133 14.22 -2.83 -9.23
C ASN A 133 15.44 -3.66 -8.81
N PRO A 134 15.66 -4.86 -9.38
CA PRO A 134 16.83 -5.68 -9.06
C PRO A 134 18.18 -4.98 -9.23
N ASP A 135 18.27 -4.00 -10.14
CA ASP A 135 19.41 -3.09 -10.24
C ASP A 135 19.22 -1.91 -9.24
N PRO A 136 19.97 -1.89 -8.12
CA PRO A 136 19.81 -0.87 -7.10
C PRO A 136 20.22 0.52 -7.57
N VAL A 137 21.03 0.64 -8.64
CA VAL A 137 21.42 1.95 -9.20
C VAL A 137 20.20 2.67 -9.76
N ILE A 138 19.30 1.94 -10.41
CA ILE A 138 18.01 2.46 -10.89
C ILE A 138 17.11 2.81 -9.70
N GLY A 139 17.19 2.04 -8.61
CA GLY A 139 16.38 2.22 -7.40
C GLY A 139 16.74 3.42 -6.52
N TYR A 140 17.80 4.19 -6.82
CA TYR A 140 18.20 5.30 -5.93
C TYR A 140 17.10 6.36 -5.75
N GLY A 141 16.48 6.81 -6.87
CA GLY A 141 15.38 7.78 -6.81
C GLY A 141 14.13 7.21 -6.10
N TYR A 142 13.95 5.89 -6.12
CA TYR A 142 12.90 5.22 -5.38
C TYR A 142 13.16 5.28 -3.86
N VAL A 143 14.38 4.96 -3.43
CA VAL A 143 14.78 5.00 -2.02
C VAL A 143 14.54 6.38 -1.40
N LEU A 144 14.90 7.46 -2.11
CA LEU A 144 14.68 8.82 -1.60
C LEU A 144 13.20 9.13 -1.36
N ARG A 145 12.32 8.69 -2.27
CA ARG A 145 10.86 8.87 -2.11
C ARG A 145 10.31 8.04 -0.95
N VAL A 146 10.78 6.80 -0.79
CA VAL A 146 10.37 5.95 0.32
C VAL A 146 10.84 6.54 1.65
N ALA A 147 12.09 7.00 1.73
CA ALA A 147 12.63 7.62 2.93
C ALA A 147 11.86 8.90 3.31
N ASP A 148 11.51 9.75 2.34
CA ASP A 148 10.67 10.93 2.59
C ASP A 148 9.28 10.55 3.09
N ALA A 149 8.61 9.63 2.41
CA ALA A 149 7.29 9.16 2.81
C ALA A 149 7.30 8.51 4.21
N ALA A 150 8.33 7.71 4.51
CA ALA A 150 8.46 7.00 5.79
C ALA A 150 8.57 7.94 6.99
N ARG A 151 9.14 9.15 6.84
CA ARG A 151 9.20 10.15 7.92
C ARG A 151 7.80 10.54 8.42
N ARG A 152 6.80 10.57 7.52
CA ARG A 152 5.40 10.85 7.87
C ARG A 152 4.78 9.76 8.74
N PHE A 153 5.42 8.60 8.79
CA PHE A 153 4.97 7.43 9.52
C PHE A 153 5.88 7.11 10.73
N GLY A 154 6.73 8.05 11.15
CA GLY A 154 7.50 7.96 12.39
C GLY A 154 8.92 7.39 12.24
N CYS A 155 9.36 7.06 11.03
CA CYS A 155 10.74 6.62 10.80
C CYS A 155 11.73 7.78 10.99
N GLN A 156 12.73 7.57 11.85
CA GLN A 156 13.89 8.46 11.95
C GLN A 156 14.98 7.99 10.97
N ILE A 157 15.00 8.61 9.79
CA ILE A 157 16.02 8.32 8.78
C ILE A 157 17.23 9.22 9.03
N LYS A 158 18.37 8.61 9.39
CA LYS A 158 19.66 9.29 9.60
C LYS A 158 20.49 9.30 8.33
#